data_AF-A0A1D8D5E6-F1
#
_entry.id   AF-A0A1D8D5E6-F1
#
_cell.length_a   1.000
_cell.length_b   1.000
_cell.length_c   1.000
_cell.angle_alpha   90.00
_cell.angle_beta   90.00
_cell.angle_gamma   90.00
#
_symmetry.space_group_name_H-M   'P 1'
#
loop_
_entity.id
_entity.type
_entity.pdbx_description
1 polymer ?
#
loop_
_entity_poly.entity_id
_entity_poly.type
_entity_poly.pdbx_seq_one_letter_code
_entity_poly.pdbx_strand_id
1 'polypeptide(L)'
;MNFKNFCINFFNIGENKANIISIKYGLNKKKHSNVIKKVNFKNSIEQFIITNTEQKDVILKNLNFNKKKLIDNKSYRGYRLIRGLPVKNQRTKTNSRTARKLKI
;
A
#
# COMPACT_ATOMS: atom_id res chain seq x y z
N MET A 1 21.67 -5.95 -4.49
CA MET A 1 20.33 -5.41 -4.17
C MET A 1 20.40 -4.74 -2.80
N ASN A 2 19.99 -3.48 -2.69
CA ASN A 2 19.94 -2.81 -1.39
C ASN A 2 18.78 -3.40 -0.55
N PHE A 3 18.96 -3.49 0.76
CA PHE A 3 17.94 -4.04 1.68
C PHE A 3 16.58 -3.36 1.52
N LYS A 4 16.59 -2.04 1.32
CA LYS A 4 15.41 -1.24 0.98
C LYS A 4 14.66 -1.76 -0.25
N ASN A 5 15.36 -2.00 -1.36
CA ASN A 5 14.74 -2.51 -2.60
C ASN A 5 14.25 -3.95 -2.42
N PHE A 6 14.93 -4.74 -1.58
CA PHE A 6 14.47 -6.08 -1.21
C PHE A 6 13.12 -6.01 -0.47
N CYS A 7 12.98 -5.14 0.52
CA CYS A 7 11.72 -4.97 1.24
C CYS A 7 10.58 -4.46 0.35
N ILE A 8 10.88 -3.53 -0.56
CA ILE A 8 9.88 -3.01 -1.51
C ILE A 8 9.42 -4.12 -2.47
N ASN A 9 10.35 -4.85 -3.09
CA ASN A 9 10.01 -5.82 -4.13
C ASN A 9 9.38 -7.12 -3.58
N PHE A 10 9.90 -7.65 -2.47
CA PHE A 10 9.43 -8.93 -1.92
C PHE A 10 8.24 -8.78 -0.98
N PHE A 11 8.23 -7.74 -0.15
CA PHE A 11 7.19 -7.56 0.88
C PHE A 11 6.18 -6.47 0.53
N ASN A 12 6.34 -5.79 -0.62
CA ASN A 12 5.43 -4.76 -1.09
C ASN A 12 5.23 -3.62 -0.07
N ILE A 13 6.30 -3.31 0.68
CA ILE A 13 6.33 -2.29 1.74
C ILE A 13 6.79 -0.96 1.14
N GLY A 14 6.14 0.14 1.53
CA GLY A 14 6.53 1.49 1.12
C GLY A 14 7.91 1.92 1.65
N GLU A 15 8.53 2.87 0.95
CA GLU A 15 9.89 3.34 1.22
C GLU A 15 10.15 3.76 2.67
N ASN A 16 9.24 4.53 3.28
CA ASN A 16 9.41 5.01 4.66
C ASN A 16 9.46 3.84 5.66
N LYS A 17 8.57 2.86 5.50
CA LYS A 17 8.54 1.66 6.36
C LYS A 17 9.79 0.80 6.13
N ALA A 18 10.22 0.64 4.88
CA ALA A 18 11.45 -0.08 4.56
C ALA A 18 12.68 0.58 5.21
N ASN A 19 12.75 1.91 5.25
CA ASN A 19 13.81 2.63 5.94
C ASN A 19 13.79 2.41 7.46
N ILE A 20 12.61 2.44 8.10
CA ILE A 20 12.47 2.17 9.54
C ILE A 20 12.96 0.75 9.86
N ILE A 21 12.57 -0.24 9.07
CA ILE A 21 13.01 -1.64 9.22
C ILE A 21 14.53 -1.71 9.03
N SER A 22 15.07 -1.05 8.01
CA SER A 22 16.51 -1.01 7.74
C SER A 22 17.33 -0.46 8.92
N ILE A 23 16.84 0.59 9.59
CA ILE A 23 17.48 1.18 10.76
C ILE A 23 17.41 0.22 11.95
N LYS A 24 16.23 -0.39 12.19
CA LYS A 24 16.01 -1.31 13.31
C LYS A 24 16.92 -2.54 13.28
N TYR A 25 17.18 -3.08 12.09
CA TYR A 25 18.08 -4.22 11.90
C TYR A 25 19.56 -3.82 11.68
N GLY A 26 19.89 -2.52 11.80
CA GLY A 26 21.26 -2.04 11.61
C GLY A 26 21.78 -2.16 10.17
N LEU A 27 20.91 -2.43 9.19
CA LEU A 27 21.27 -2.65 7.78
C LEU A 27 21.32 -1.33 6.99
N ASN A 28 21.96 -0.31 7.53
CA ASN A 28 21.94 1.02 6.92
C ASN A 28 22.82 1.07 5.65
N LYS A 29 22.16 0.95 4.49
CA LYS A 29 22.62 1.27 3.11
C LYS A 29 23.85 0.55 2.52
N LYS A 30 24.67 -0.18 3.29
CA LYS A 30 25.76 -0.99 2.70
C LYS A 30 25.20 -2.18 1.91
N LYS A 31 25.92 -2.63 0.88
CA LYS A 31 25.55 -3.79 0.04
C LYS A 31 25.59 -5.08 0.87
N HIS A 32 24.53 -5.38 1.61
CA HIS A 32 24.40 -6.60 2.41
C HIS A 32 23.76 -7.75 1.61
N SER A 33 24.17 -7.96 0.36
CA SER A 33 23.59 -9.00 -0.50
C SER A 33 23.75 -10.40 0.08
N ASN A 34 24.84 -10.66 0.82
CA ASN A 34 25.14 -11.99 1.36
C ASN A 34 24.33 -12.31 2.62
N VAL A 35 24.00 -11.31 3.44
CA VAL A 35 23.18 -11.48 4.65
C VAL A 35 21.73 -11.72 4.29
N ILE A 36 21.21 -11.00 3.28
CA ILE A 36 19.81 -11.09 2.83
C ILE A 36 19.48 -12.48 2.26
N LYS A 37 20.46 -13.18 1.67
CA LYS A 37 20.28 -14.54 1.13
C LYS A 37 20.10 -15.61 2.22
N LYS A 38 20.45 -15.33 3.48
CA LYS A 38 20.30 -16.30 4.58
C LYS A 38 18.81 -16.51 4.89
N VAL A 39 18.33 -17.74 4.76
CA VAL A 39 16.91 -18.12 4.96
C VAL A 39 16.38 -17.64 6.32
N ASN A 40 17.15 -17.84 7.40
CA ASN A 40 16.76 -17.45 8.75
C ASN A 40 16.49 -15.94 8.89
N PHE A 41 17.24 -15.12 8.16
CA PHE A 41 17.10 -13.67 8.21
C PHE A 41 15.85 -13.17 7.46
N LYS A 42 15.50 -13.85 6.36
CA LYS A 42 14.25 -13.57 5.64
C LYS A 42 13.03 -13.87 6.50
N ASN A 43 13.01 -15.04 7.16
CA ASN A 43 11.90 -15.46 8.01
C ASN A 43 11.71 -14.53 9.22
N SER A 44 12.80 -14.04 9.83
CA SER A 44 12.70 -13.11 10.97
C SER A 44 12.10 -11.76 10.57
N ILE A 45 12.42 -11.27 9.37
CA ILE A 45 11.81 -10.06 8.81
C ILE A 45 10.35 -10.28 8.47
N GLU A 46 9.99 -11.43 7.88
CA GLU A 46 8.59 -11.78 7.61
C GLU A 46 7.76 -11.81 8.89
N GLN A 47 8.24 -12.48 9.94
CA GLN A 47 7.61 -12.50 11.25
C GLN A 47 7.45 -11.08 11.82
N PHE A 48 8.48 -10.26 11.71
CA PHE A 48 8.47 -8.87 12.16
C PHE A 48 7.44 -8.03 11.41
N ILE A 49 7.34 -8.20 10.09
CA ILE A 49 6.36 -7.51 9.26
C ILE A 49 4.94 -7.96 9.64
N ILE A 50 4.70 -9.26 9.77
CA ILE A 50 3.38 -9.82 10.12
C ILE A 50 2.91 -9.31 11.49
N THR A 51 3.82 -9.24 12.47
CA THR A 51 3.49 -8.78 13.82
C THR A 51 3.25 -7.28 13.92
N ASN A 52 4.00 -6.46 13.17
CA ASN A 52 3.94 -4.99 13.31
C ASN A 52 3.09 -4.31 12.23
N THR A 53 2.64 -5.04 11.20
CA THR A 53 1.83 -4.48 10.12
C THR A 53 0.56 -5.28 9.92
N GLU A 54 -0.54 -4.57 9.70
CA GLU A 54 -1.78 -5.20 9.26
C GLU A 54 -1.54 -5.96 7.95
N GLN A 55 -2.01 -7.21 7.91
CA GLN A 55 -1.90 -8.05 6.73
C GLN A 55 -2.57 -7.38 5.52
N LYS A 56 -1.95 -7.53 4.34
CA LYS A 56 -2.42 -6.94 3.08
C LYS A 56 -3.89 -7.25 2.81
N ASP A 57 -4.31 -8.48 3.07
CA ASP A 57 -5.68 -8.94 2.83
C ASP A 57 -6.69 -8.23 3.73
N VAL A 58 -6.33 -8.00 4.99
CA VAL A 58 -7.16 -7.26 5.95
C VAL A 58 -7.30 -5.81 5.51
N ILE A 59 -6.21 -5.16 5.09
CA ILE A 59 -6.24 -3.79 4.57
C ILE A 59 -7.14 -3.70 3.33
N LEU A 60 -7.01 -4.61 2.37
CA LEU A 60 -7.83 -4.63 1.15
C LEU A 60 -9.32 -4.84 1.48
N LYS A 61 -9.62 -5.76 2.40
CA LYS A 61 -10.99 -5.96 2.91
C LYS A 61 -11.54 -4.69 3.56
N ASN A 62 -10.75 -4.05 4.43
CA ASN A 62 -11.14 -2.80 5.10
C ASN A 62 -11.38 -1.66 4.12
N LEU A 63 -10.54 -1.50 3.09
CA LEU A 63 -10.73 -0.50 2.04
C LEU A 63 -12.02 -0.73 1.24
N ASN A 64 -12.31 -1.99 0.88
CA ASN A 64 -13.55 -2.34 0.18
C ASN A 64 -14.78 -2.15 1.08
N PHE A 65 -14.68 -2.52 2.35
CA PHE A 65 -15.73 -2.29 3.34
C PHE A 65 -16.03 -0.80 3.51
N ASN A 66 -15.00 0.04 3.60
CA ASN A 66 -15.16 1.49 3.68
C ASN A 66 -15.84 2.07 2.43
N LYS A 67 -15.51 1.58 1.23
CA LYS A 67 -16.20 2.00 -0.01
C LYS A 67 -17.68 1.60 0.02
N LYS A 68 -18.00 0.37 0.43
CA LYS A 68 -19.39 -0.11 0.55
C LYS A 68 -20.18 0.73 1.56
N LYS A 69 -19.62 0.96 2.75
CA LYS A 69 -20.21 1.82 3.79
C LYS A 69 -20.58 3.21 3.28
N LEU A 70 -19.71 3.84 2.46
CA LEU A 70 -20.00 5.15 1.88
C LEU A 70 -21.16 5.13 0.87
N ILE A 71 -21.32 4.02 0.15
CA ILE A 71 -22.41 3.78 -0.81
C ILE A 71 -23.72 3.52 -0.06
N ASP A 72 -23.70 2.62 0.93
CA ASP A 72 -24.87 2.23 1.71
C ASP A 72 -25.45 3.43 2.47
N ASN A 73 -24.59 4.28 3.04
CA ASN A 73 -24.98 5.52 3.70
C ASN A 73 -25.43 6.63 2.74
N LYS A 74 -25.44 6.40 1.41
CA LYS A 74 -25.80 7.38 0.37
C LYS A 74 -25.04 8.71 0.46
N SER A 75 -23.81 8.68 0.95
CA SER A 75 -22.98 9.88 1.06
C SER A 75 -22.63 10.44 -0.32
N TYR A 76 -22.35 11.75 -0.42
CA TYR A 76 -21.88 12.38 -1.67
C TYR A 76 -20.66 11.64 -2.27
N ARG A 77 -19.74 11.17 -1.42
CA ARG A 77 -18.58 10.38 -1.84
C ARG A 77 -18.99 9.04 -2.44
N GLY A 78 -19.97 8.36 -1.83
CA GLY A 78 -20.58 7.14 -2.37
C GLY A 78 -21.23 7.36 -3.72
N TYR A 79 -22.04 8.42 -3.88
CA TYR A 79 -22.65 8.78 -5.16
C TYR A 79 -21.60 9.01 -6.26
N ARG A 80 -20.52 9.75 -5.96
CA ARG A 80 -19.40 9.96 -6.89
C ARG A 80 -18.69 8.65 -7.25
N LEU A 81 -18.48 7.75 -6.29
CA LEU A 81 -17.89 6.43 -6.53
C LEU A 81 -18.73 5.60 -7.50
N ILE A 82 -20.05 5.55 -7.31
CA ILE A 82 -20.98 4.82 -8.20
C ILE A 82 -20.93 5.40 -9.62
N ARG A 83 -20.93 6.73 -9.74
CA ARG A 83 -20.83 7.44 -11.02
C ARG A 83 -19.44 7.35 -11.68
N GLY A 84 -18.43 6.80 -10.99
CA GLY A 84 -17.05 6.80 -11.46
C GLY A 84 -16.50 8.21 -11.65
N LEU A 85 -16.77 9.12 -10.72
CA LEU A 85 -16.28 10.50 -10.75
C LEU A 85 -15.26 10.72 -9.62
N PRO A 86 -14.33 11.69 -9.75
CA PRO A 86 -13.37 11.98 -8.70
C PRO A 86 -14.09 12.37 -7.40
N VAL A 87 -13.69 11.73 -6.31
CA VAL A 87 -14.37 11.81 -4.99
C VAL A 87 -13.93 13.05 -4.19
N LYS A 88 -12.73 13.59 -4.48
CA LYS A 88 -12.13 14.71 -3.75
C LYS A 88 -12.48 16.08 -4.35
N ASN A 89 -13.69 16.23 -4.90
CA ASN A 89 -14.17 17.49 -5.51
C ASN A 89 -13.26 18.06 -6.60
N GLN A 90 -12.56 17.20 -7.34
CA GLN A 90 -11.74 17.64 -8.47
C GLN A 90 -12.63 18.07 -9.65
N ARG A 91 -12.09 18.92 -10.52
CA ARG A 91 -12.80 19.43 -11.70
C ARG A 91 -13.23 18.29 -12.62
N THR A 92 -14.54 18.15 -12.87
CA THR A 92 -15.08 17.06 -13.70
C THR A 92 -15.36 17.45 -15.15
N LYS A 93 -15.45 18.76 -15.46
CA LYS A 93 -15.78 19.27 -16.79
C LYS A 93 -14.72 18.93 -17.86
N THR A 94 -13.44 19.00 -17.51
CA THR A 94 -12.33 18.86 -18.48
C THR A 94 -11.41 17.68 -18.16
N ASN A 95 -10.91 17.59 -16.92
CA ASN A 95 -9.88 16.64 -16.53
C ASN A 95 -10.37 15.64 -15.47
N SER A 96 -10.89 14.50 -15.92
CA SER A 96 -11.30 13.40 -15.02
C SER A 96 -10.96 12.02 -15.57
N ARG A 97 -10.08 11.94 -16.57
CA ARG A 97 -9.81 10.74 -17.39
C ARG A 97 -9.42 9.49 -16.60
N THR A 98 -8.72 9.64 -15.48
CA THR A 98 -8.27 8.51 -14.64
C THR A 98 -9.36 7.96 -13.73
N ALA A 99 -10.35 8.79 -13.36
CA ALA A 99 -11.47 8.38 -12.50
C ALA A 99 -12.72 8.00 -13.31
N ARG A 100 -12.94 8.66 -14.46
CA ARG A 100 -14.12 8.51 -15.30
C ARG A 100 -14.20 7.09 -15.88
N LYS A 101 -15.21 6.32 -15.47
CA LYS A 101 -15.41 4.92 -15.91
C LYS A 101 -15.84 4.81 -17.38
N LEU A 102 -16.53 5.83 -17.89
CA LEU A 102 -16.99 5.90 -19.28
C LEU A 102 -16.38 7.14 -19.95
N LYS A 103 -15.72 6.96 -21.09
CA LYS A 103 -15.47 8.07 -22.02
C LYS A 103 -16.78 8.38 -22.71
N ILE A 104 -17.46 9.41 -22.23
CA ILE A 104 -18.51 10.12 -22.96
C ILE A 104 -17.82 11.31 -23.61
#